data_AF-A0A243RUR0-F1
#
_entry.id   AF-A0A243RUR0-F1
#
_cell.length_a   1.000
_cell.length_b   1.000
_cell.length_c   1.000
_cell.angle_alpha   90.00
_cell.angle_beta   90.00
_cell.angle_gamma   90.00
#
_symmetry.space_group_name_H-M   'P 1'
#
loop_
_entity.id
_entity.type
_entity.pdbx_description
1 polymer ?
#
loop_
_entity_poly.entity_id
_entity_poly.type
_entity_poly.pdbx_seq_one_letter_code
_entity_poly.pdbx_strand_id
1 'polypeptide(L)'
;MSTDTERRTAFIHGLRDLAAFMETTPAVPVPTDPTIITYYPEQSTDTGLRAEVDRIAALFGTKVDPRLLPHGLYTAARCFGPIHFEVTAILAAARDGAAGEPPHGF
;
A
#
# COMPACT_ATOMS: atom_id res chain seq x y z
N MET A 1 9.92 19.37 -14.30
CA MET A 1 10.78 18.51 -13.47
C MET A 1 10.87 19.12 -12.08
N SER A 2 10.25 18.51 -11.06
CA SER A 2 10.46 18.70 -9.58
C SER A 2 9.32 18.10 -8.71
N THR A 3 8.27 17.50 -9.29
CA THR A 3 7.06 17.13 -8.52
C THR A 3 7.22 15.91 -7.60
N ASP A 4 8.17 15.01 -7.85
CA ASP A 4 8.37 13.82 -7.00
C ASP A 4 9.05 14.18 -5.67
N THR A 5 10.12 14.98 -5.70
CA THR A 5 10.82 15.45 -4.50
C THR A 5 9.93 16.33 -3.63
N GLU A 6 9.15 17.23 -4.24
CA GLU A 6 8.20 18.07 -3.52
C GLU A 6 7.07 17.25 -2.88
N ARG A 7 6.49 16.29 -3.60
CA ARG A 7 5.48 15.37 -3.05
C ARG A 7 6.05 14.52 -1.92
N ARG A 8 7.25 13.98 -2.09
CA ARG A 8 7.96 13.22 -1.04
C ARG A 8 8.17 14.07 0.20
N THR A 9 8.59 15.32 0.03
CA THR A 9 8.83 16.25 1.12
C THR A 9 7.52 16.55 1.86
N ALA A 10 6.46 16.92 1.14
CA ALA A 10 5.15 17.20 1.71
C ALA A 10 4.56 15.98 2.45
N PHE A 11 4.70 14.77 1.89
CA PHE A 11 4.25 13.53 2.50
C PHE A 11 4.96 13.26 3.84
N ILE A 12 6.29 13.43 3.88
CA ILE A 12 7.08 13.28 5.11
C ILE A 12 6.68 14.32 6.16
N HIS A 13 6.46 15.58 5.75
CA HIS A 13 6.01 16.63 6.66
C HIS A 13 4.64 16.30 7.27
N GLY A 14 3.66 15.91 6.45
CA GLY A 14 2.33 15.54 6.94
C GLY A 14 2.35 14.39 7.95
N LEU A 15 3.19 13.37 7.75
CA LEU A 15 3.34 12.26 8.71
C LEU A 15 3.94 12.73 10.05
N ARG A 16 4.89 13.66 10.01
CA ARG A 16 5.49 14.24 11.24
C ARG A 16 4.49 15.11 11.98
N ASP A 17 3.73 15.92 11.26
CA ASP A 17 2.72 16.80 11.83
C ASP A 17 1.58 15.97 12.47
N LEU A 18 1.19 14.85 11.84
CA LEU A 18 0.23 13.91 12.41
C LEU A 18 0.74 13.29 13.72
N ALA A 19 1.99 12.84 13.75
CA ALA A 19 2.59 12.29 14.96
C ALA A 19 2.63 13.33 16.09
N ALA A 20 3.07 14.56 15.80
CA ALA A 20 3.12 15.64 16.77
C ALA A 20 1.72 16.02 17.31
N PHE A 21 0.70 16.02 16.43
CA PHE A 21 -0.69 16.23 16.84
C PHE A 21 -1.20 15.15 17.80
N MET A 22 -0.91 13.87 17.52
CA MET A 22 -1.30 12.75 18.39
C MET A 22 -0.59 12.80 19.74
N GLU A 23 0.70 13.17 19.78
CA GLU A 23 1.46 13.33 21.03
C GLU A 23 0.90 14.45 21.92
N THR A 24 0.44 15.55 21.31
CA THR A 24 -0.07 16.72 22.03
C THR A 24 -1.56 16.63 22.36
N THR A 25 -2.28 15.65 21.79
CA THR A 25 -3.74 15.52 21.95
C THR A 25 -4.14 14.09 22.38
N PRO A 26 -3.93 13.70 23.65
CA PRO A 26 -4.15 12.32 24.11
C PRO A 26 -5.58 11.79 24.00
N ALA A 27 -6.56 12.67 23.82
CA ALA A 27 -7.96 12.30 23.62
C ALA A 27 -8.25 11.81 22.19
N VAL A 28 -7.29 11.93 21.25
CA VAL A 28 -7.44 11.42 19.89
C VAL A 28 -7.37 9.89 19.92
N PRO A 29 -8.41 9.19 19.45
CA PRO A 29 -8.39 7.73 19.39
C PRO A 29 -7.38 7.26 18.34
N VAL A 30 -6.66 6.19 18.66
CA VAL A 30 -5.77 5.49 17.72
C VAL A 30 -6.50 4.24 17.21
N PRO A 31 -6.42 3.94 15.89
CA PRO A 31 -6.98 2.71 15.34
C PRO A 31 -6.46 1.46 16.07
N THR A 32 -7.35 0.49 16.29
CA THR A 32 -6.97 -0.82 16.85
C THR A 32 -6.34 -1.72 15.80
N ASP A 33 -6.79 -1.60 14.55
CA ASP A 33 -6.23 -2.29 13.40
C ASP A 33 -5.03 -1.55 12.81
N PRO A 34 -4.13 -2.24 12.09
CA PRO A 34 -3.00 -1.60 11.42
C PRO A 34 -3.45 -0.51 10.43
N THR A 35 -2.77 0.64 10.47
CA THR A 35 -2.97 1.69 9.47
C THR A 35 -2.13 1.39 8.25
N ILE A 36 -2.78 1.24 7.10
CA ILE A 36 -2.13 0.87 5.83
C ILE A 36 -2.02 2.10 4.93
N ILE A 37 -0.80 2.39 4.48
CA ILE A 37 -0.50 3.40 3.46
C ILE A 37 -0.15 2.63 2.19
N THR A 38 -1.01 2.72 1.17
CA THR A 38 -0.84 1.96 -0.08
C THR A 38 -0.36 2.85 -1.21
N TYR A 39 0.72 2.43 -1.88
CA TYR A 39 1.16 2.93 -3.17
C TYR A 39 0.69 2.00 -4.29
N TYR A 40 0.02 2.56 -5.30
CA TYR A 40 -0.43 1.83 -6.49
C TYR A 40 0.47 2.17 -7.67
N PRO A 41 1.21 1.20 -8.24
CA PRO A 41 2.01 1.42 -9.44
C PRO A 41 1.15 1.82 -10.64
N GLU A 42 1.58 2.85 -11.36
CA GLU A 42 0.97 3.27 -12.63
C GLU A 42 1.65 2.57 -13.81
N GLN A 43 1.29 1.31 -14.07
CA GLN A 43 1.77 0.53 -15.22
C GLN A 43 0.60 -0.08 -15.98
N SER A 44 0.74 -0.18 -17.31
CA SER A 44 -0.32 -0.66 -18.20
C SER A 44 -0.34 -2.18 -18.40
N THR A 45 0.74 -2.88 -18.02
CA THR A 45 0.87 -4.33 -18.19
C THR A 45 1.12 -5.01 -16.85
N ASP A 46 0.60 -6.23 -16.68
CA ASP A 46 0.83 -7.04 -15.48
C ASP A 46 2.33 -7.31 -15.23
N THR A 47 3.11 -7.50 -16.29
CA THR A 47 4.57 -7.64 -16.17
C THR A 47 5.22 -6.36 -15.63
N GLY A 48 4.82 -5.19 -16.13
CA GLY A 48 5.31 -3.90 -15.64
C GLY A 48 4.89 -3.64 -14.19
N LEU A 49 3.63 -3.95 -13.86
CA LEU A 49 3.10 -3.86 -12.50
C LEU A 49 3.90 -4.73 -11.52
N ARG A 50 4.15 -6.00 -11.87
CA ARG A 50 4.94 -6.93 -11.05
C ARG A 50 6.37 -6.45 -10.87
N ALA A 51 7.03 -6.02 -11.95
CA ALA A 51 8.40 -5.53 -11.91
C ALA A 51 8.55 -4.30 -10.99
N GLU A 52 7.56 -3.41 -10.99
CA GLU A 52 7.57 -2.22 -10.12
C GLU A 52 7.35 -2.58 -8.64
N VAL A 53 6.44 -3.53 -8.36
CA VAL A 53 6.27 -4.07 -7.00
C VAL A 53 7.55 -4.75 -6.53
N ASP A 54 8.19 -5.58 -7.36
CA ASP A 54 9.44 -6.27 -7.00
C ASP A 54 10.59 -5.29 -6.72
N ARG A 55 10.68 -4.21 -7.53
CA ARG A 55 11.64 -3.12 -7.31
C ARG A 55 11.43 -2.45 -5.95
N ILE A 56 10.19 -2.14 -5.59
CA ILE A 56 9.86 -1.51 -4.30
C ILE A 56 10.01 -2.49 -3.14
N ALA A 57 9.67 -3.78 -3.32
CA ALA A 57 9.88 -4.83 -2.33
C ALA A 57 11.37 -4.95 -1.96
N ALA A 58 12.27 -4.84 -2.95
CA ALA A 58 13.70 -4.78 -2.72
C ALA A 58 14.13 -3.54 -1.90
N LEU A 59 13.53 -2.37 -2.13
CA LEU A 59 13.76 -1.16 -1.30
C LEU A 59 13.23 -1.34 0.12
N PHE A 60 12.11 -2.03 0.27
CA PHE A 60 11.53 -2.37 1.57
C PHE A 60 12.39 -3.40 2.31
N GLY A 61 13.14 -4.24 1.59
CA GLY A 61 13.82 -5.41 2.14
C GLY A 61 12.85 -6.53 2.46
N THR A 62 11.72 -6.60 1.76
CA THR A 62 10.65 -7.58 1.97
C THR A 62 10.35 -8.35 0.70
N LYS A 63 9.46 -9.35 0.80
CA LYS A 63 9.01 -10.16 -0.33
C LYS A 63 7.53 -9.93 -0.56
N VAL A 64 7.09 -10.25 -1.78
CA VAL A 64 5.68 -10.25 -2.14
C VAL A 64 4.91 -11.25 -1.28
N ASP A 65 3.72 -10.87 -0.85
CA ASP A 65 2.83 -11.73 -0.05
C ASP A 65 2.18 -12.79 -0.94
N PRO A 66 2.54 -14.07 -0.81
CA PRO A 66 1.97 -15.13 -1.64
C PRO A 66 0.48 -15.36 -1.37
N ARG A 67 -0.04 -14.94 -0.21
CA ARG A 67 -1.43 -15.17 0.19
C ARG A 67 -2.42 -14.33 -0.61
N LEU A 68 -1.96 -13.20 -1.16
CA LEU A 68 -2.79 -12.27 -1.92
C LEU A 68 -2.78 -12.56 -3.44
N LEU A 69 -1.84 -13.39 -3.90
CA LEU A 69 -1.73 -13.79 -5.31
C LEU A 69 -2.99 -14.49 -5.87
N PRO A 70 -3.68 -15.40 -5.15
CA PRO A 70 -4.92 -16.01 -5.62
C PRO A 70 -6.04 -14.98 -5.86
N HIS A 71 -5.99 -13.84 -5.17
CA HIS A 71 -6.93 -12.73 -5.35
C HIS A 71 -6.49 -11.75 -6.45
N GLY A 72 -5.43 -12.09 -7.20
CA GLY A 72 -4.85 -11.25 -8.25
C GLY A 72 -4.19 -9.98 -7.71
N LEU A 73 -3.88 -9.93 -6.41
CA LEU A 73 -3.17 -8.83 -5.78
C LEU A 73 -1.68 -9.20 -5.64
N TYR A 74 -0.81 -8.35 -6.18
CA TYR A 74 0.62 -8.51 -6.10
C TYR A 74 1.18 -7.43 -5.18
N THR A 75 1.35 -7.77 -3.90
CA THR A 75 1.59 -6.80 -2.83
C THR A 75 2.87 -7.11 -2.07
N ALA A 76 3.63 -6.07 -1.74
CA ALA A 76 4.72 -6.14 -0.76
C ALA A 76 4.57 -5.00 0.24
N ALA A 77 4.88 -5.26 1.51
CA ALA A 77 4.75 -4.26 2.57
C ALA A 77 5.97 -4.24 3.48
N ARG A 78 6.18 -3.09 4.14
CA ARG A 78 7.08 -2.94 5.28
C ARG A 78 6.31 -2.36 6.46
N CYS A 79 6.44 -3.00 7.62
CA CYS A 79 5.79 -2.59 8.85
C CYS A 79 6.70 -1.69 9.71
N PHE A 80 6.11 -0.66 10.30
CA PHE A 80 6.68 0.26 11.27
C PHE A 80 5.75 0.28 12.50
N GLY A 81 5.81 -0.78 13.31
CA GLY A 81 4.80 -1.01 14.35
C GLY A 81 3.41 -1.21 13.71
N PRO A 82 2.36 -0.50 14.16
CA PRO A 82 1.01 -0.62 13.60
C PRO A 82 0.84 0.08 12.24
N ILE A 83 1.86 0.79 11.74
CA ILE A 83 1.80 1.47 10.45
C ILE A 83 2.45 0.60 9.38
N HIS A 84 1.71 0.23 8.34
CA HIS A 84 2.21 -0.56 7.22
C HIS A 84 2.33 0.33 5.99
N PHE A 85 3.50 0.35 5.36
CA PHE A 85 3.67 0.95 4.03
C PHE A 85 3.73 -0.15 2.99
N GLU A 86 2.75 -0.20 2.12
CA GLU A 86 2.61 -1.25 1.10
C GLU A 86 2.64 -0.68 -0.31
N VAL A 87 3.08 -1.53 -1.24
CA VAL A 87 2.89 -1.36 -2.67
C VAL A 87 2.01 -2.50 -3.15
N THR A 88 0.91 -2.17 -3.82
CA THR A 88 -0.07 -3.16 -4.30
C THR A 88 -0.34 -2.94 -5.78
N ALA A 89 -0.13 -3.98 -6.58
CA ALA A 89 -0.62 -4.02 -7.95
C ALA A 89 -1.86 -4.91 -8.06
N ILE A 90 -2.90 -4.37 -8.71
CA ILE A 90 -4.13 -5.10 -9.05
C ILE A 90 -3.95 -5.66 -10.46
N LEU A 91 -3.73 -6.96 -10.57
CA LEU A 91 -3.47 -7.65 -11.84
C LEU A 91 -4.78 -7.91 -12.62
N ALA A 92 -4.67 -8.25 -13.90
CA ALA A 92 -5.83 -8.55 -14.74
C ALA A 92 -6.75 -9.62 -14.13
N ALA A 93 -6.16 -10.67 -13.54
CA ALA A 93 -6.91 -11.75 -12.88
C ALA A 93 -7.88 -11.27 -11.78
N ALA A 94 -7.52 -10.22 -11.03
CA ALA A 94 -8.41 -9.62 -10.02
C ALA A 94 -9.57 -8.83 -10.65
N ARG A 95 -9.31 -8.17 -11.79
CA ARG A 95 -10.29 -7.34 -12.52
C ARG A 95 -11.32 -8.22 -13.22
N ASP A 96 -10.88 -9.34 -13.77
CA ASP A 96 -11.73 -10.30 -14.48
C ASP A 96 -12.59 -11.13 -13.51
N GLY A 97 -12.07 -11.44 -12.31
CA GLY A 97 -12.82 -12.14 -11.26
C GLY A 97 -13.95 -11.31 -10.64
N ALA A 98 -13.81 -9.98 -10.58
CA ALA A 98 -14.86 -9.08 -10.06
C ALA A 98 -16.10 -9.00 -10.97
N ALA A 99 -15.99 -9.39 -12.25
CA ALA A 99 -17.11 -9.47 -13.17
C ALA A 99 -17.87 -10.81 -13.10
N GLY A 100 -17.38 -11.78 -12.29
CA GLY A 100 -17.82 -13.18 -12.35
C GLY A 100 -18.69 -13.69 -11.19
N GLU A 101 -18.79 -13.01 -10.04
CA GLU A 101 -19.44 -13.62 -8.88
C GLU A 101 -20.13 -12.59 -7.95
N PRO A 102 -21.47 -12.63 -7.79
CA PRO A 102 -22.11 -11.95 -6.67
C PRO A 102 -21.74 -12.67 -5.36
N PRO A 103 -21.49 -11.94 -4.25
CA PRO A 103 -21.14 -12.55 -2.98
C PRO A 103 -22.31 -13.40 -2.46
N HIS A 104 -22.10 -14.71 -2.36
CA HIS A 104 -22.97 -15.60 -1.63
C HIS A 104 -22.69 -15.49 -0.13
N GLY A 105 -23.71 -15.10 0.63
CA GLY A 105 -23.86 -15.44 2.05
C GLY A 105 -23.41 -14.35 3.02
N PHE A 106 -24.39 -13.89 3.80
CA PHE A 106 -24.24 -13.16 5.06
C PHE A 106 -23.63 -14.04 6.15
#